data_AF-A0A1E3EBT5-F1
#
_entry.id   AF-A0A1E3EBT5-F1
#
_cell.length_a   1.000
_cell.length_b   1.000
_cell.length_c   1.000
_cell.angle_alpha   90.00
_cell.angle_beta   90.00
_cell.angle_gamma   90.00
#
_symmetry.space_group_name_H-M   'P 1'
#
loop_
_entity.id
_entity.type
_entity.pdbx_description
1 polymer ?
#
loop_
_entity_poly.entity_id
_entity_poly.type
_entity_poly.pdbx_seq_one_letter_code
_entity_poly.pdbx_strand_id
1 'polypeptide(L)' 'MGLAQYAVIAAGEEWGVLHDGNLNGGYATKEAAFESAVAAAALAIRMGHEVHVSVPGREEGEAALTKRPT' A
#
# COMPACT_ATOMS: atom_id res chain seq x y z
N MET A 1 -18.85 -13.80 5.80
CA MET A 1 -18.26 -12.44 5.75
C MET A 1 -16.77 -12.62 5.49
N GLY A 2 -16.20 -11.88 4.54
CA GLY A 2 -14.81 -12.05 4.10
C GLY A 2 -13.84 -11.08 4.81
N LEU A 3 -12.55 -11.35 4.67
CA LEU A 3 -11.47 -10.47 5.13
C LEU A 3 -10.73 -9.92 3.89
N ALA A 4 -10.65 -8.59 3.77
CA ALA A 4 -9.85 -7.92 2.75
C ALA A 4 -8.58 -7.35 3.39
N GLN A 5 -7.42 -7.87 2.96
CA GLN A 5 -6.11 -7.45 3.45
C GLN A 5 -5.38 -6.64 2.39
N TYR A 6 -4.86 -5.49 2.79
CA TYR A 6 -4.03 -4.62 1.96
C TYR A 6 -2.74 -4.31 2.72
N ALA A 7 -1.60 -4.58 2.10
CA ALA A 7 -0.30 -4.24 2.68
C ALA A 7 0.44 -3.30 1.73
N VAL A 8 0.80 -2.12 2.23
CA VAL A 8 1.75 -1.25 1.51
C VAL A 8 3.14 -1.86 1.67
N ILE A 9 3.86 -2.05 0.57
CA ILE A 9 5.21 -2.61 0.57
C ILE A 9 6.14 -1.78 -0.30
N ALA A 10 7.42 -1.78 0.03
CA ALA A 10 8.46 -1.30 -0.87
C ALA A 10 8.65 -2.30 -2.02
N ALA A 11 8.76 -1.78 -3.24
CA ALA A 11 8.93 -2.56 -4.47
C ALA A 11 10.06 -1.94 -5.31
N GLY A 12 11.30 -2.21 -4.90
CA GLY A 12 12.48 -1.57 -5.51
C GLY A 12 12.56 -0.09 -5.12
N GLU A 13 12.57 0.80 -6.12
CA GLU A 13 12.58 2.26 -5.90
C GLU A 13 11.19 2.88 -5.76
N GLU A 14 10.15 2.04 -5.84
CA GLU A 14 8.75 2.45 -5.81
C GLU A 14 8.00 1.78 -4.65
N TRP A 15 6.75 2.17 -4.49
CA TRP A 15 5.81 1.60 -3.54
C TRP A 15 4.74 0.81 -4.26
N GLY A 16 4.17 -0.16 -3.56
CA GLY A 16 3.08 -0.98 -4.07
C GLY A 16 2.11 -1.38 -2.96
N VAL A 17 0.96 -1.89 -3.38
CA VAL A 17 -0.09 -2.46 -2.53
C VAL A 17 -0.23 -3.93 -2.87
N LEU A 18 0.06 -4.79 -1.90
CA LEU A 18 -0.19 -6.21 -1.98
C LEU A 18 -1.61 -6.50 -1.47
N HIS A 19 -2.41 -7.14 -2.31
CA HIS A 19 -3.78 -7.57 -2.01
C HIS A 19 -4.06 -8.90 -2.71
N ASP A 20 -4.54 -9.90 -1.97
CA ASP A 20 -4.85 -11.25 -2.48
C ASP A 20 -3.72 -11.89 -3.30
N GLY A 21 -2.46 -11.64 -2.89
CA GLY A 21 -1.26 -12.14 -3.57
C GLY A 21 -0.89 -11.38 -4.84
N ASN A 22 -1.66 -10.36 -5.23
CA ASN A 22 -1.35 -9.48 -6.36
C ASN A 22 -0.73 -8.17 -5.87
N LEU A 23 0.42 -7.81 -6.44
CA LEU A 23 1.11 -6.56 -6.17
C LEU A 23 0.73 -5.53 -7.22
N ASN A 24 -0.02 -4.50 -6.81
CA ASN A 24 -0.22 -3.30 -7.61
C ASN A 24 0.89 -2.31 -7.27
N GLY A 25 1.86 -2.12 -8.16
CA GLY A 25 3.03 -1.25 -7.95
C GLY A 25 2.96 0.08 -8.73
N GLY A 26 4.10 0.80 -8.77
CA GLY A 26 4.26 2.02 -9.56
C GLY A 26 3.93 3.32 -8.82
N TYR A 27 3.83 3.28 -7.49
CA TYR A 27 3.59 4.49 -6.70
C TYR A 27 4.92 5.13 -6.31
N ALA A 28 5.06 6.42 -6.62
CA ALA A 28 6.28 7.16 -6.29
C ALA A 28 6.49 7.34 -4.78
N THR A 29 5.43 7.28 -3.97
CA THR A 29 5.53 7.45 -2.52
C THR A 29 4.68 6.43 -1.76
N LYS A 30 5.07 6.18 -0.51
CA LYS A 30 4.36 5.31 0.43
C LYS A 30 2.92 5.80 0.64
N GLU A 31 2.75 7.11 0.78
CA GLU A 31 1.46 7.75 1.01
C GLU A 31 0.53 7.57 -0.20
N ALA A 32 1.05 7.64 -1.42
CA ALA A 32 0.27 7.41 -2.63
C ALA A 32 -0.22 5.96 -2.73
N ALA A 33 0.64 4.99 -2.38
CA ALA A 33 0.24 3.59 -2.29
C ALA A 33 -0.83 3.39 -1.20
N PHE A 34 -0.68 4.02 -0.03
CA PHE A 34 -1.67 3.95 1.05
C PHE A 34 -3.02 4.55 0.65
N GLU A 35 -3.04 5.74 0.05
CA GLU A 35 -4.29 6.37 -0.41
C GLU A 35 -5.02 5.47 -1.40
N SER A 36 -4.28 4.86 -2.34
CA SER A 36 -4.86 3.89 -3.29
C SER A 36 -5.41 2.64 -2.60
N ALA A 37 -4.68 2.09 -1.62
CA ALA A 37 -5.14 0.93 -0.84
C ALA A 37 -6.44 1.23 -0.08
N VAL A 38 -6.52 2.38 0.60
CA VAL A 38 -7.71 2.78 1.37
C VAL A 38 -8.90 3.05 0.45
N ALA A 39 -8.67 3.65 -0.73
CA ALA A 39 -9.72 3.84 -1.73
C ALA A 39 -10.31 2.49 -2.20
N ALA A 40 -9.45 1.49 -2.44
CA ALA A 40 -9.91 0.13 -2.79
C ALA A 40 -10.65 -0.53 -1.62
N ALA A 41 -10.14 -0.38 -0.39
CA ALA A 41 -10.71 -0.96 0.81
C ALA A 41 -12.13 -0.42 1.13
N ALA A 42 -12.45 0.82 0.73
CA ALA A 42 -13.79 1.38 0.91
C ALA A 42 -14.89 0.54 0.22
N LEU A 43 -14.57 -0.12 -0.90
CA LEU A 43 -15.50 -1.04 -1.57
C LEU A 43 -15.74 -2.31 -0.73
N ALA A 44 -14.69 -2.85 -0.10
CA ALA A 44 -14.80 -4.02 0.78
C ALA A 44 -15.69 -3.73 2.00
N ILE A 45 -15.60 -2.52 2.56
CA ILE A 45 -16.49 -2.06 3.64
C ILE A 45 -17.96 -2.09 3.18
N ARG A 46 -18.26 -1.56 1.98
CA ARG A 46 -19.62 -1.58 1.42
C ARG A 46 -20.18 -3.01 1.28
N MET A 47 -19.32 -3.98 1.02
CA MET A 47 -19.69 -5.40 0.90
C MET A 47 -19.79 -6.12 2.27
N GLY A 48 -19.54 -5.42 3.38
CA GLY A 48 -19.56 -5.99 4.73
C GLY A 48 -18.37 -6.90 5.02
N HIS A 49 -17.23 -6.67 4.36
CA HIS A 49 -16.00 -7.37 4.67
C HIS A 49 -15.28 -6.71 5.85
N GLU A 50 -14.58 -7.51 6.65
CA GLU A 50 -13.55 -6.99 7.54
C GLU A 50 -12.38 -6.49 6.70
N VAL A 51 -11.77 -5.38 7.12
CA VAL A 51 -10.72 -4.69 6.35
C VAL A 51 -9.52 -4.46 7.23
N HIS A 52 -8.37 -4.97 6.80
CA HIS A 52 -7.07 -4.67 7.41
C HIS A 52 -6.18 -3.95 6.38
N VAL A 53 -5.66 -2.80 6.76
CA VAL A 53 -4.68 -2.04 5.96
C VAL A 53 -3.42 -1.88 6.81
N SER A 54 -2.28 -2.34 6.32
CA SER A 54 -0.99 -2.20 7.00
C SER A 54 -0.03 -1.35 6.16
N VAL A 55 0.77 -0.56 6.88
CA VAL A 55 1.80 0.28 6.31
C VAL A 55 3.07 0.08 7.13
N PRO A 56 4.23 -0.21 6.52
CA PRO A 56 5.46 -0.40 7.25
C PRO A 56 5.86 0.90 7.94
N GLY A 57 6.41 0.76 9.14
CA GLY A 57 7.07 1.87 9.84
C GLY A 57 8.24 2.42 9.02
N ARG A 58 8.78 3.55 9.45
CA ARG A 58 9.95 4.14 8.82
C ARG A 58 11.20 3.33 9.16
N GLU A 59 11.86 2.77 8.14
CA GLU A 59 13.16 2.12 8.30
C GLU A 59 14.31 3.10 7.95
N GLU A 60 15.49 2.89 8.55
CA GLU A 60 16.70 3.64 8.21
C GLU A 60 17.09 3.33 6.75
N GLY A 61 16.79 4.26 5.84
CA GLY A 61 17.00 4.09 4.39
C GLY A 61 15.80 4.55 3.55
N GLU A 62 14.61 4.64 4.14
CA GLU A 62 13.39 5.04 3.44
C GLU A 62 13.40 6.50 2.97
N ALA A 63 14.21 7.34 3.63
CA ALA A 63 14.48 8.71 3.20
C ALA A 63 15.26 8.79 1.87
N ALA A 64 15.86 7.69 1.39
CA ALA A 64 16.51 7.62 0.09
C ALA A 64 15.50 7.41 -1.04
N LEU A 65 14.42 6.64 -0.82
CA LEU A 65 13.36 6.40 -1.81
C LEU A 65 12.56 7.66 -2.17
N THR A 66 12.44 8.61 -1.25
CA THR A 66 11.76 9.90 -1.52
C THR A 66 12.63 10.90 -2.30
N LYS A 67 13.93 10.62 -2.47
CA LYS A 67 14.82 11.48 -3.24
C LYS A 67 14.92 10.98 -4.68
N ARG A 68 14.14 11.58 -5.59
CA ARG A 68 14.45 11.50 -7.03
C ARG A 68 15.82 12.13 -7.27
N PRO A 69 16.79 11.44 -7.89
CA PRO A 69 18.00 12.10 -8.37
C PRO A 69 17.61 13.09 -9.48
N THR A 70 18.07 14.32 -9.34
CA THR A 70 17.94 15.43 -10.31
C THR A 70 18.71 15.17 -11.59
#